data_AF-A0A2M7RCR1-F1
#
_entry.id   AF-A0A2M7RCR1-F1
#
_cell.length_a   1.000
_cell.length_b   1.000
_cell.length_c   1.000
_cell.angle_alpha   90.00
_cell.angle_beta   90.00
_cell.angle_gamma   90.00
#
_symmetry.space_group_name_H-M   'P 1'
#
loop_
_entity.id
_entity.type
_entity.pdbx_description
1 polymer ?
#
loop_
_entity_poly.entity_id
_entity_poly.type
_entity_poly.pdbx_seq_one_letter_code
_entity_poly.pdbx_strand_id
1 'polypeptide(L)'
;MYLEEQGIKHQFIYPRMPKINAFIERFNRTIQEEFILRNDEIYYDHKAFAKELTKYLYWYNYQRPHASLKYMSPMNFIQSKSPKSA
;
A
#
# COMPACT_ATOMS: atom_id res chain seq x y z
N MET A 1 2.52 -18.24 -16.85
CA MET A 1 2.46 -19.51 -16.12
C MET A 1 2.04 -19.37 -14.65
N TYR A 2 2.86 -18.86 -13.69
CA TYR A 2 2.45 -18.83 -12.27
C TYR A 2 1.06 -18.22 -11.98
N LEU A 3 0.75 -17.03 -12.53
CA LEU A 3 -0.56 -16.40 -12.31
C LEU A 3 -1.72 -17.20 -12.90
N GLU A 4 -1.51 -17.85 -14.06
CA GLU A 4 -2.50 -18.70 -14.70
C GLU A 4 -2.72 -19.99 -13.91
N GLU A 5 -1.65 -20.59 -13.38
CA GLU A 5 -1.69 -21.77 -12.49
C GLU A 5 -2.47 -21.49 -11.20
N GLN A 6 -2.39 -20.27 -10.67
CA GLN A 6 -3.15 -19.85 -9.49
C GLN A 6 -4.58 -19.35 -9.82
N GLY A 7 -4.99 -19.38 -11.10
CA GLY A 7 -6.29 -18.86 -11.53
C GLY A 7 -6.44 -17.34 -11.35
N ILE A 8 -5.34 -16.60 -11.24
CA ILE A 8 -5.33 -15.14 -11.04
C ILE A 8 -5.24 -14.45 -12.40
N LYS A 9 -6.29 -13.70 -12.75
CA LYS A 9 -6.29 -12.89 -13.97
C LYS A 9 -5.29 -11.73 -13.87
N HIS A 10 -4.25 -11.76 -14.69
CA HIS A 10 -3.33 -10.63 -14.83
C HIS A 10 -3.98 -9.50 -15.64
N GLN A 11 -4.02 -8.29 -15.08
CA GLN A 11 -4.55 -7.11 -15.75
C GLN A 11 -3.43 -6.08 -15.94
N PHE A 12 -3.24 -5.63 -17.18
CA PHE A 12 -2.32 -4.55 -17.51
C PHE A 12 -3.08 -3.23 -17.65
N ILE A 13 -2.41 -2.13 -17.36
CA ILE A 13 -2.90 -0.80 -17.68
C ILE A 13 -2.87 -0.58 -19.19
N TYR A 14 -3.75 0.28 -19.68
CA TYR A 14 -3.68 0.70 -21.08
C TYR A 14 -2.48 1.63 -21.32
N PRO A 15 -1.85 1.57 -22.51
CA PRO A 15 -0.80 2.50 -22.87
C PRO A 15 -1.23 3.96 -22.72
N ARG A 16 -0.32 4.80 -22.20
CA ARG A 16 -0.50 6.25 -22.05
C ARG A 16 -1.65 6.67 -21.12
N MET A 17 -2.04 5.83 -20.16
CA MET A 17 -3.05 6.17 -19.14
C MET A 17 -2.46 6.24 -17.73
N PRO A 18 -1.65 7.27 -17.41
CA PRO A 18 -0.99 7.39 -16.10
C PRO A 18 -1.97 7.55 -14.94
N LYS A 19 -3.16 8.10 -15.20
CA LYS A 19 -4.20 8.31 -14.17
C LYS A 19 -4.64 7.01 -13.49
N ILE A 20 -4.52 5.86 -14.16
CA ILE A 20 -4.88 4.55 -13.60
C ILE A 20 -3.98 4.19 -12.41
N ASN A 21 -2.70 4.57 -12.47
CA ASN A 21 -1.73 4.30 -11.42
C ASN A 21 -1.56 5.45 -10.41
N ALA A 22 -2.26 6.57 -10.56
CA ALA A 22 -2.05 7.75 -9.73
C ALA A 22 -2.17 7.47 -8.21
N PHE A 23 -3.08 6.56 -7.81
CA PHE A 23 -3.22 6.18 -6.41
C PHE A 23 -2.05 5.35 -5.89
N ILE A 24 -1.59 4.35 -6.65
CA ILE A 24 -0.45 3.52 -6.25
C ILE A 24 0.86 4.32 -6.29
N GLU A 25 1.02 5.21 -7.26
CA GLU A 25 2.15 6.13 -7.34
C GLU A 25 2.20 7.05 -6.12
N ARG A 26 1.06 7.62 -5.71
CA ARG A 26 0.99 8.45 -4.50
C ARG A 26 1.35 7.64 -3.25
N PHE A 27 0.86 6.40 -3.13
CA PHE A 27 1.20 5.51 -2.03
C PHE A 27 2.71 5.21 -1.97
N ASN A 28 3.30 4.82 -3.10
CA ASN A 28 4.73 4.52 -3.21
C ASN A 28 5.57 5.76 -2.85
N ARG A 29 5.19 6.94 -3.34
CA ARG A 29 5.87 8.19 -2.99
C ARG A 29 5.82 8.47 -1.48
N THR A 30 4.66 8.28 -0.85
CA THR A 30 4.52 8.48 0.60
C THR A 30 5.43 7.53 1.39
N ILE A 31 5.46 6.24 1.07
CA ILE A 31 6.37 5.28 1.73
C ILE A 31 7.82 5.68 1.52
N GLN A 32 8.16 6.10 0.29
CA GLN A 32 9.53 6.48 -0.04
C GLN A 32 9.98 7.70 0.77
N GLU A 33 9.18 8.77 0.78
CA GLU A 33 9.50 10.05 1.44
C GLU A 33 9.42 9.98 2.97
N GLU A 34 8.44 9.25 3.52
CA GLU A 34 8.20 9.18 4.96
C GLU A 34 9.01 8.08 5.66
N PHE A 35 9.35 6.98 4.96
CA PHE A 35 10.01 5.83 5.57
C PHE A 35 11.35 5.50 4.90
N ILE A 36 11.36 5.13 3.61
CA ILE A 36 12.55 4.54 2.97
C ILE A 36 13.74 5.50 2.99
N LEU A 37 13.54 6.75 2.56
CA LEU A 37 14.60 7.75 2.50
C LEU A 37 15.08 8.23 3.88
N ARG A 38 14.38 7.83 4.95
CA ARG A 38 14.69 8.21 6.34
C ARG A 38 15.21 7.04 7.15
N ASN A 39 15.37 5.87 6.55
CA ASN A 39 15.74 4.65 7.25
C ASN A 39 17.00 4.05 6.62
N ASP A 40 18.13 4.31 7.28
CA ASP A 40 19.46 3.89 6.82
C ASP A 40 19.65 2.36 6.88
N GLU A 41 18.82 1.61 7.62
CA GLU A 41 18.89 0.15 7.70
C GLU A 41 18.76 -0.52 6.34
N ILE A 42 18.19 0.17 5.35
CA ILE A 42 18.13 -0.32 3.96
C ILE A 42 19.51 -0.66 3.40
N TYR A 43 20.57 -0.02 3.87
CA TYR A 43 21.94 -0.22 3.41
C TYR A 43 22.73 -1.23 4.24
N TYR A 44 22.32 -1.50 5.48
CA TYR A 44 23.14 -2.22 6.46
C TYR A 44 22.50 -3.53 6.94
N ASP A 45 21.20 -3.55 7.21
CA ASP A 45 20.48 -4.74 7.67
C ASP A 45 19.08 -4.83 7.04
N HIS A 46 18.98 -5.63 5.98
CA HIS A 46 17.72 -5.87 5.30
C HIS A 46 16.65 -6.55 6.19
N LYS A 47 17.03 -7.34 7.20
CA LYS A 47 16.06 -7.97 8.11
C LYS A 47 15.49 -6.94 9.07
N ALA A 48 16.34 -6.09 9.65
CA ALA A 48 15.90 -4.97 10.47
C ALA A 48 15.01 -4.01 9.66
N PHE A 49 15.44 -3.63 8.45
CA PHE A 49 14.66 -2.81 7.55
C PHE A 49 13.27 -3.40 7.24
N ALA A 50 13.20 -4.69 6.89
CA ALA A 50 11.92 -5.36 6.60
C ALA A 50 10.98 -5.38 7.82
N LYS A 51 11.53 -5.56 9.02
CA LYS A 51 10.75 -5.51 10.28
C LYS A 51 10.17 -4.11 10.51
N GLU A 52 10.98 -3.06 10.35
CA GLU A 52 10.51 -1.69 10.52
C GLU A 52 9.53 -1.27 9.43
N LEU A 53 9.75 -1.69 8.18
CA LEU A 53 8.84 -1.45 7.07
C LEU A 53 7.47 -2.10 7.34
N THR A 54 7.46 -3.32 7.87
CA THR A 54 6.22 -4.02 8.24
C THR A 54 5.44 -3.25 9.31
N LYS A 55 6.13 -2.71 10.32
CA LYS A 55 5.50 -1.85 11.34
C LYS A 55 4.93 -0.57 10.74
N TYR A 56 5.68 0.09 9.85
CA TYR A 56 5.22 1.30 9.17
C TYR A 56 3.98 1.01 8.32
N LEU A 57 3.97 -0.09 7.55
CA LEU A 57 2.81 -0.49 6.74
C LEU A 57 1.59 -0.84 7.59
N TYR A 58 1.80 -1.46 8.75
CA TYR A 58 0.71 -1.70 9.70
C TYR A 58 0.11 -0.38 10.19
N TRP A 59 0.94 0.57 10.63
CA TRP A 59 0.49 1.90 11.02
C TRP A 59 -0.25 2.60 9.88
N TYR A 60 0.30 2.61 8.67
CA TYR A 60 -0.30 3.24 7.49
C TYR A 60 -1.70 2.69 7.20
N ASN A 61 -1.86 1.36 7.19
CA ASN A 61 -3.10 0.73 6.80
C ASN A 61 -4.17 0.75 7.90
N TYR A 62 -3.78 0.65 9.16
CA TYR A 62 -4.73 0.45 10.26
C TYR A 62 -4.95 1.70 11.11
N GLN A 63 -3.98 2.61 11.19
CA GLN A 63 -3.99 3.71 12.17
C GLN A 63 -3.94 5.10 11.53
N ARG A 64 -3.22 5.26 10.42
CA ARG A 64 -3.03 6.57 9.79
C ARG A 64 -4.38 7.14 9.31
N PRO A 65 -4.78 8.36 9.73
CA PRO A 65 -5.99 9.00 9.23
C PRO A 65 -5.73 9.61 7.85
N HIS A 66 -6.63 9.36 6.88
CA HIS A 66 -6.55 9.93 5.55
C HIS A 66 -7.66 10.96 5.33
N ALA A 67 -7.31 12.21 5.03
CA ALA A 67 -8.28 13.28 4.79
C ALA A 67 -9.26 12.94 3.66
N SER A 68 -8.78 12.30 2.58
CA SER A 68 -9.61 11.83 1.47
C SER A 68 -10.60 10.72 1.88
N LEU A 69 -10.37 10.06 3.00
CA LEU A 69 -11.22 9.01 3.57
C LEU A 69 -11.99 9.50 4.81
N LYS A 70 -12.28 10.80 4.91
CA LYS A 70 -12.95 11.41 6.08
C LYS A 70 -12.22 11.09 7.40
N TYR A 71 -10.89 11.12 7.37
CA TYR A 71 -10.02 10.79 8.50
C TYR A 71 -10.08 9.35 9.00
N MET A 72 -10.67 8.42 8.22
CA MET A 72 -10.53 6.99 8.48
C MET A 72 -9.17 6.47 8.01
N SER A 73 -8.71 5.39 8.63
CA SER A 73 -7.61 4.59 8.08
C SER A 73 -8.07 3.77 6.87
N PRO A 74 -7.15 3.36 5.98
CA PRO A 74 -7.49 2.53 4.83
C PRO A 74 -8.32 1.30 5.20
N MET A 75 -7.93 0.58 6.27
CA MET A 75 -8.65 -0.62 6.69
C MET A 75 -10.04 -0.32 7.26
N ASN A 76 -10.20 0.78 8.02
CA ASN A 76 -11.51 1.20 8.52
C ASN A 76 -12.44 1.60 7.37
N PHE A 77 -11.90 2.28 6.36
CA PHE A 77 -12.67 2.62 5.17
C PHE A 77 -13.15 1.37 4.42
N ILE A 78 -12.28 0.37 4.22
CA ILE A 78 -12.65 -0.90 3.58
C ILE A 78 -13.76 -1.62 4.37
N GLN A 79 -13.63 -1.70 5.70
CA GLN A 79 -14.65 -2.30 6.55
C GLN A 79 -15.99 -1.54 6.47
N SER A 80 -15.96 -0.20 6.41
CA SER A 80 -17.18 0.61 6.27
C SER A 80 -17.90 0.42 4.93
N LYS A 81 -17.18 -0.02 3.90
CA LYS A 81 -17.67 -0.19 2.52
C LYS A 81 -17.99 -1.64 2.18
N SER A 82 -17.48 -2.60 2.94
CA SER A 82 -17.80 -4.00 2.77
C SER A 82 -19.28 -4.21 3.12
N PRO A 83 -20.07 -4.93 2.31
CA PRO A 83 -21.42 -5.29 2.70
C PRO A 83 -21.32 -6.02 4.04
N LYS A 84 -22.09 -5.56 5.05
CA LYS A 84 -22.27 -6.34 6.26
C LYS A 84 -22.81 -7.68 5.80
N SER A 85 -22.00 -8.73 5.90
CA SER A 85 -22.54 -10.09 5.76
C SER A 85 -23.61 -10.22 6.84
N ALA A 86 -24.85 -10.40 6.37
CA ALA A 86 -26.01 -10.66 7.21
C ALA A 86 -25.86 -12.03 7.91
#